data_AF-A0A4R7F2C9-F1
#
_entry.id   AF-A0A4R7F2C9-F1
#
_cell.length_a   1.000
_cell.length_b   1.000
_cell.length_c   1.000
_cell.angle_alpha   90.00
_cell.angle_beta   90.00
_cell.angle_gamma   90.00
#
_symmetry.space_group_name_H-M   'P 1'
#
loop_
_entity.id
_entity.type
_entity.pdbx_description
1 polymer ?
#
loop_
_entity_poly.entity_id
_entity_poly.type
_entity_poly.pdbx_seq_one_letter_code
_entity_poly.pdbx_strand_id
1 'polypeptide(L)' 'MGGAHNDDPTQFNEDIFSFRRIHLAPTVFFIGIGIAIYAIFKNTENK' A
#
# COMPACT_ATOMS: atom_id res chain seq x y z
N MET A 1 -19.36 -5.78 1.38
CA MET A 1 -18.58 -5.97 2.63
C MET A 1 -17.23 -6.55 2.23
N GLY A 2 -16.17 -5.73 2.25
CA GLY A 2 -14.83 -6.08 1.73
C GLY A 2 -13.82 -6.30 2.85
N GLY A 3 -14.13 -7.20 3.77
CA GLY A 3 -13.22 -7.66 4.81
C GLY A 3 -12.74 -9.06 4.47
N ALA A 4 -11.46 -9.35 4.70
CA ALA A 4 -10.91 -10.71 4.65
C ALA A 4 -11.57 -11.55 5.74
N HIS A 5 -12.78 -12.05 5.48
CA HIS A 5 -13.43 -13.02 6.33
C HIS A 5 -12.90 -14.38 5.89
N ASN A 6 -11.98 -14.93 6.67
CA ASN A 6 -11.70 -16.36 6.60
C ASN A 6 -12.90 -17.04 7.25
N ASP A 7 -13.67 -17.79 6.46
CA ASP A 7 -14.76 -18.62 6.98
C ASP A 7 -14.24 -19.68 7.96
N ASP A 8 -12.94 -20.00 7.90
CA ASP A 8 -12.26 -20.87 8.85
C ASP A 8 -10.86 -20.29 9.20
N PRO A 9 -10.63 -19.74 10.41
CA PRO A 9 -9.39 -19.05 10.76
C PRO A 9 -8.19 -19.99 10.91
N THR A 10 -8.41 -21.31 10.86
CA THR A 10 -7.37 -22.33 10.96
C THR A 10 -6.79 -22.74 9.61
N GLN A 11 -7.44 -22.37 8.50
CA GLN A 11 -6.96 -22.66 7.15
C GLN A 11 -6.17 -21.49 6.57
N PHE A 12 -5.04 -21.82 5.95
CA PHE A 12 -4.22 -20.85 5.22
C PHE A 12 -4.98 -20.39 3.97
N ASN A 13 -5.11 -19.07 3.80
CA ASN A 13 -5.78 -18.46 2.65
C ASN A 13 -4.77 -17.72 1.77
N GLU A 14 -4.50 -18.30 0.60
CA GLU A 14 -3.54 -17.78 -0.40
C GLU A 14 -3.96 -16.41 -0.95
N ASP A 15 -5.26 -16.08 -0.97
CA ASP A 15 -5.76 -14.79 -1.48
C ASP A 15 -5.32 -13.61 -0.62
N ILE A 16 -5.10 -13.85 0.69
CA ILE A 16 -4.60 -12.84 1.62
C ILE A 16 -3.15 -12.49 1.27
N PHE A 17 -2.37 -13.50 0.87
CA PHE A 17 -0.97 -13.38 0.49
C PHE A 17 -0.75 -13.09 -1.00
N SER A 18 -1.81 -12.72 -1.71
CA SER A 18 -1.72 -12.26 -3.10
C SER A 18 -0.72 -11.10 -3.23
N PHE A 19 0.17 -11.21 -4.23
CA PHE A 19 1.20 -10.22 -4.56
C PHE A 19 0.67 -8.78 -4.60
N ARG A 20 -0.57 -8.60 -5.05
CA ARG A 20 -1.22 -7.29 -5.16
C ARG A 20 -1.39 -6.57 -3.81
N ARG A 21 -1.63 -7.30 -2.72
CA ARG A 21 -1.92 -6.70 -1.40
C ARG A 21 -0.66 -6.53 -0.55
N ILE A 22 0.28 -7.47 -0.64
CA ILE A 22 1.50 -7.44 0.16
C ILE A 22 2.60 -6.60 -0.49
N HIS A 23 2.71 -6.59 -1.82
CA HIS A 23 3.78 -5.87 -2.52
C HIS A 23 3.25 -4.64 -3.26
N LEU A 24 2.26 -4.82 -4.14
CA LEU A 24 1.81 -3.72 -5.00
C LEU A 24 1.17 -2.58 -4.19
N ALA A 25 0.28 -2.89 -3.24
CA ALA A 25 -0.40 -1.87 -2.45
C ALA A 25 0.58 -1.04 -1.57
N PRO A 26 1.54 -1.64 -0.82
CA PRO A 26 2.52 -0.88 -0.08
C PRO A 26 3.48 -0.07 -0.96
N THR A 27 3.92 -0.61 -2.10
CA THR A 27 4.79 0.12 -3.03
C THR A 27 4.13 1.40 -3.54
N VAL A 28 2.86 1.33 -3.95
CA VAL A 28 2.11 2.51 -4.41
C VAL A 28 1.97 3.56 -3.30
N PHE A 29 1.76 3.12 -2.06
CA PHE A 29 1.71 4.00 -0.89
C PHE A 29 3.04 4.73 -0.65
N PHE A 30 4.18 4.01 -0.66
CA PHE A 30 5.50 4.63 -0.49
C PHE A 30 5.84 5.61 -1.61
N ILE A 31 5.51 5.29 -2.86
CA ILE A 31 5.69 6.20 -3.99
C ILE A 31 4.87 7.48 -3.79
N GLY A 32 3.60 7.35 -3.40
CA GLY A 32 2.74 8.51 -3.12
C GLY A 32 3.31 9.42 -2.02
N ILE A 33 3.82 8.84 -0.94
CA ILE A 33 4.50 9.59 0.13
C ILE A 33 5.78 10.26 -0.39
N GLY A 34 6.62 9.54 -1.15
CA GLY A 34 7.85 10.09 -1.72
C GLY A 34 7.58 11.29 -2.63
N ILE A 35 6.54 11.21 -3.47
CA ILE A 35 6.11 12.31 -4.34
C ILE A 35 5.61 13.49 -3.52
N ALA A 36 4.79 13.26 -2.49
CA ALA A 36 4.28 14.34 -1.63
C ALA A 36 5.42 15.08 -0.92
N ILE A 37 6.40 14.33 -0.40
CA ILE A 37 7.59 14.89 0.23
C ILE A 37 8.41 15.69 -0.80
N TYR A 38 8.69 15.11 -1.97
CA TYR A 38 9.41 15.80 -3.04
C TYR A 38 8.73 17.11 -3.47
N ALA A 39 7.40 17.12 -3.59
CA ALA A 39 6.64 18.30 -3.95
C ALA A 39 6.76 19.42 -2.90
N ILE A 40 6.73 19.08 -1.60
CA ILE A 40 6.94 20.05 -0.52
C ILE A 40 8.35 20.65 -0.59
N PHE A 41 9.38 19.80 -0.73
CA PHE A 41 10.76 20.28 -0.81
C PHE A 41 11.00 21.12 -2.07
N LYS A 42 10.49 20.71 -3.24
CA LYS A 42 10.66 21.47 -4.49
C LYS A 42 9.96 22.83 -4.48
N ASN A 43 8.85 22.98 -3.75
CA ASN A 43 8.18 24.26 -3.60
C ASN A 43 9.01 25.26 -2.77
N THR A 44 9.94 24.79 -1.94
CA THR A 44 10.88 25.68 -1.23
C THR A 44 12.04 26.17 -2.08
N GLU A 45 12.40 25.44 -3.14
CA GLU A 45 13.53 25.75 -4.03
C GLU A 45 13.16 26.79 -5.12
N ASN A 46 11.87 26.93 -5.43
CA ASN A 46 11.36 27.89 -6.42
C ASN A 46 10.94 29.24 -5.78
N LYS A 47 11.64 29.66 -4.72
CA LYS A 47 11.49 30.98 -4.09
C LYS A 47 12.85 31.62 -3.92
#